data_AF-A0A6B3HNZ2-F1
#
_entry.id   AF-A0A6B3HNZ2-F1
#
_cell.length_a   1.000
_cell.length_b   1.000
_cell.length_c   1.000
_cell.angle_alpha   90.00
_cell.angle_beta   90.00
_cell.angle_gamma   90.00
#
_symmetry.space_group_name_H-M   'P 1'
#
loop_
_entity.id
_entity.type
_entity.pdbx_description
1 polymer ?
#
loop_
_entity_poly.entity_id
_entity_poly.type
_entity_poly.pdbx_seq_one_letter_code
_entity_poly.pdbx_strand_id
1 'polypeptide(L)'
;DATKIDPWFVDQLFLIKEYADELAAADKLGPELLAEAKRHGFSDAQIGEIRGLREDVVREVRHALGIRPVYKTVDTCAAEFAANTPYFYSSYDEE
;
A
#
# COMPACT_ATOMS: atom_id res chain seq x y z
N ASP A 1 1.75 -22.22 17.20
CA ASP A 1 2.73 -23.26 17.63
C ASP A 1 3.84 -23.60 16.66
N ALA A 2 3.57 -23.76 15.36
CA ALA A 2 4.58 -24.21 14.38
C ALA A 2 5.71 -23.19 14.11
N THR A 3 5.39 -21.90 14.00
CA THR A 3 6.35 -20.86 13.60
C THR A 3 6.91 -20.05 14.76
N LYS A 4 6.23 -20.09 15.92
CA LYS A 4 6.48 -19.20 17.08
C LYS A 4 6.36 -17.70 16.77
N ILE A 5 5.79 -17.34 15.61
CA ILE A 5 5.44 -15.96 15.27
C ILE A 5 4.21 -15.57 16.10
N ASP A 6 4.24 -14.36 16.66
CA ASP A 6 3.09 -13.83 17.40
C ASP A 6 1.84 -13.79 16.50
N PRO A 7 0.68 -14.25 16.98
CA PRO A 7 -0.55 -14.27 16.19
C PRO A 7 -0.90 -12.93 15.53
N TRP A 8 -0.54 -11.80 16.15
CA TRP A 8 -0.79 -10.47 15.57
C TRP A 8 -0.14 -10.31 14.20
N PHE A 9 1.11 -10.74 14.01
CA PHE A 9 1.78 -10.65 12.70
C PHE A 9 1.16 -11.60 11.67
N VAL A 10 0.74 -12.78 12.10
CA VAL A 10 0.08 -13.75 11.21
C VAL A 10 -1.26 -13.18 10.71
N ASP A 11 -1.99 -12.50 11.57
CA ASP A 11 -3.22 -11.79 11.23
C ASP A 11 -2.97 -10.68 10.20
N GLN A 12 -1.89 -9.90 10.34
CA GLN A 12 -1.52 -8.90 9.33
C GLN A 12 -1.19 -9.53 7.95
N LEU A 13 -0.58 -10.72 7.93
CA LEU A 13 -0.36 -11.45 6.67
C LEU A 13 -1.67 -11.94 6.06
N PHE A 14 -2.64 -12.36 6.88
CA PHE A 14 -3.98 -12.72 6.41
C PHE A 14 -4.71 -11.52 5.82
N LEU A 15 -4.61 -10.35 6.45
CA LEU A 15 -5.19 -9.12 5.93
C LEU A 15 -4.64 -8.80 4.52
N ILE A 16 -3.33 -8.88 4.33
CA ILE A 16 -2.71 -8.70 2.99
C ILE A 16 -3.29 -9.70 1.99
N LYS A 17 -3.41 -10.97 2.40
CA LYS A 17 -3.99 -12.02 1.55
C LYS A 17 -5.45 -11.74 1.19
N GLU A 18 -6.26 -11.27 2.12
CA GLU A 18 -7.67 -10.93 1.87
C GLU A 18 -7.81 -9.82 0.82
N TYR A 19 -6.98 -8.78 0.88
CA TYR A 19 -6.92 -7.75 -0.15
C TYR A 19 -6.42 -8.29 -1.50
N ALA A 20 -5.49 -9.25 -1.50
CA ALA A 20 -5.07 -9.91 -2.75
C ALA A 20 -6.24 -10.68 -3.39
N ASP A 21 -7.04 -11.38 -2.58
CA ASP A 21 -8.24 -12.08 -3.04
C ASP A 21 -9.31 -11.12 -3.56
N GLU A 22 -9.54 -9.99 -2.87
CA GLU A 22 -10.46 -8.94 -3.32
C GLU A 22 -10.01 -8.34 -4.65
N LEU A 23 -8.72 -8.02 -4.76
CA LEU A 23 -8.11 -7.58 -6.01
C LEU A 23 -8.32 -8.61 -7.12
N ALA A 24 -8.13 -9.91 -6.86
CA ALA A 24 -8.33 -10.95 -7.85
C ALA A 24 -9.80 -11.08 -8.28
N ALA A 25 -10.73 -10.99 -7.33
CA ALA A 25 -12.15 -11.22 -7.55
C ALA A 25 -12.90 -10.01 -8.15
N ALA A 26 -12.39 -8.79 -7.98
CA ALA A 26 -13.09 -7.59 -8.45
C ALA A 26 -13.29 -7.59 -9.98
N ASP A 27 -14.49 -7.20 -10.45
CA ASP A 27 -14.76 -7.06 -11.88
C ASP A 27 -13.88 -5.99 -12.53
N LYS A 28 -13.63 -4.89 -11.81
CA LYS A 28 -12.85 -3.74 -12.26
C LYS A 28 -11.90 -3.25 -11.18
N LEU A 29 -10.74 -2.78 -11.59
CA LEU A 29 -9.80 -2.09 -10.71
C LEU A 29 -10.27 -0.62 -10.54
N GLY A 30 -11.17 -0.41 -9.59
CA GLY A 30 -11.69 0.92 -9.26
C GLY A 30 -10.69 1.78 -8.49
N PRO A 31 -10.89 3.11 -8.43
CA PRO A 31 -10.00 4.02 -7.71
C PRO A 31 -9.85 3.68 -6.23
N GLU A 32 -10.95 3.32 -5.56
CA GLU A 32 -10.97 3.00 -4.13
C GLU A 32 -10.17 1.73 -3.84
N LEU A 33 -10.43 0.66 -4.60
CA LEU A 33 -9.72 -0.61 -4.47
C LEU A 33 -8.23 -0.46 -4.78
N LEU A 34 -7.88 0.33 -5.80
CA LEU A 34 -6.49 0.62 -6.12
C LEU A 34 -5.81 1.42 -5.00
N ALA A 35 -6.48 2.44 -4.43
CA ALA A 35 -5.94 3.22 -3.33
C ALA A 35 -5.72 2.37 -2.07
N GLU A 36 -6.70 1.53 -1.70
CA GLU A 36 -6.58 0.58 -0.59
C GLU A 36 -5.45 -0.42 -0.79
N ALA A 37 -5.32 -1.01 -1.98
CA ALA A 37 -4.20 -1.89 -2.29
C ALA A 37 -2.84 -1.20 -2.08
N LYS A 38 -2.71 0.08 -2.48
CA LYS A 38 -1.48 0.84 -2.25
C LYS A 38 -1.22 1.13 -0.77
N ARG A 39 -2.26 1.39 0.04
CA ARG A 39 -2.16 1.55 1.50
C ARG A 39 -1.69 0.27 2.19
N HIS A 40 -2.14 -0.89 1.72
CA HIS A 40 -1.69 -2.21 2.21
C HIS A 40 -0.34 -2.66 1.64
N GLY A 41 0.37 -1.77 0.93
CA GLY A 41 1.75 -1.99 0.50
C GLY A 41 1.91 -2.77 -0.81
N PHE A 42 0.84 -3.04 -1.57
CA PHE A 42 0.96 -3.70 -2.85
C PHE A 42 1.72 -2.84 -3.86
N SER A 43 2.74 -3.41 -4.49
CA SER A 43 3.43 -2.79 -5.63
C SER A 43 2.56 -2.78 -6.88
N ASP A 44 2.87 -1.87 -7.81
CA ASP A 44 2.19 -1.83 -9.11
C ASP A 44 2.42 -3.16 -9.89
N ALA A 45 3.58 -3.80 -9.69
CA ALA A 45 3.91 -5.11 -10.26
C ALA A 45 3.02 -6.24 -9.70
N GLN A 46 2.84 -6.33 -8.38
CA GLN A 46 1.98 -7.34 -7.76
C GLN A 46 0.52 -7.17 -8.17
N ILE A 47 0.01 -5.93 -8.21
CA ILE A 47 -1.34 -5.65 -8.72
C ILE A 47 -1.43 -6.07 -10.19
N GLY A 48 -0.40 -5.80 -10.99
CA GLY A 48 -0.30 -6.25 -12.37
C GLY A 48 -0.40 -7.77 -12.50
N GLU A 49 0.38 -8.51 -11.71
CA GLU A 49 0.37 -9.98 -11.68
C GLU A 49 -1.01 -10.54 -11.32
N ILE A 50 -1.63 -10.02 -10.26
CA ILE A 50 -2.97 -10.46 -9.81
C ILE A 50 -4.04 -10.16 -10.86
N ARG A 51 -3.92 -9.03 -11.57
CA ARG A 51 -4.94 -8.54 -12.53
C ARG A 51 -4.64 -8.88 -13.99
N GLY A 52 -3.54 -9.55 -14.29
CA GLY A 52 -3.09 -9.82 -15.66
C GLY A 52 -2.76 -8.56 -16.46
N LEU A 53 -2.28 -7.51 -15.77
CA LEU A 53 -1.85 -6.24 -16.37
C LEU A 53 -0.33 -6.11 -16.27
N ARG A 54 0.25 -5.31 -17.16
CA ARG A 54 1.65 -4.90 -17.00
C ARG A 54 1.77 -3.84 -15.91
N GLU A 55 2.91 -3.81 -15.22
CA GLU A 55 3.21 -2.85 -14.17
C GLU A 55 3.07 -1.39 -14.65
N ASP A 56 3.55 -1.07 -15.86
CA ASP A 56 3.45 0.27 -16.46
C ASP A 56 1.99 0.71 -16.61
N VAL A 57 1.09 -0.20 -17.03
CA VAL A 57 -0.34 0.09 -17.15
C VAL A 57 -0.97 0.40 -15.79
N VAL A 58 -0.66 -0.39 -14.76
CA VAL A 58 -1.15 -0.12 -13.39
C VAL A 58 -0.65 1.23 -12.90
N ARG A 59 0.63 1.54 -13.14
CA ARG A 59 1.24 2.82 -12.78
C ARG A 59 0.54 4.00 -13.47
N GLU A 60 0.27 3.90 -14.77
CA GLU A 60 -0.41 4.96 -15.52
C GLU A 60 -1.85 5.18 -15.06
N VAL A 61 -2.61 4.10 -14.79
CA VAL A 61 -3.97 4.21 -14.23
C VAL A 61 -3.94 4.84 -12.85
N ARG A 62 -3.07 4.35 -11.96
CA ARG A 62 -2.82 4.94 -10.64
C ARG A 62 -2.47 6.42 -10.78
N HIS A 63 -1.70 6.75 -11.82
CA HIS A 63 -1.26 8.11 -12.09
C HIS A 63 -2.41 9.03 -12.51
N ALA A 64 -3.23 8.58 -13.46
CA ALA A 64 -4.40 9.30 -13.96
C ALA A 64 -5.46 9.54 -12.88
N LEU A 65 -5.58 8.63 -11.91
CA LEU A 65 -6.51 8.74 -10.77
C LEU A 65 -5.97 9.61 -9.62
N GLY A 66 -4.79 10.21 -9.76
CA GLY A 66 -4.20 11.06 -8.71
C GLY A 66 -3.64 10.29 -7.50
N ILE A 67 -3.62 8.96 -7.55
CA ILE A 67 -3.13 8.12 -6.44
C ILE A 67 -1.60 8.18 -6.42
N ARG A 68 -1.03 9.00 -5.52
CA ARG A 68 0.42 9.16 -5.32
C ARG A 68 0.79 8.84 -3.88
N PRO A 69 2.01 8.34 -3.64
CA PRO A 69 2.54 8.35 -2.30
C PRO A 69 2.83 9.80 -1.88
N VAL A 70 2.66 10.07 -0.60
CA VAL A 70 3.14 11.26 0.09
C VAL A 70 4.44 10.94 0.81
N TYR A 71 5.20 11.96 1.20
CA TYR A 71 6.44 11.77 1.95
C TYR A 71 6.26 12.33 3.36
N LYS A 72 6.48 11.49 4.37
CA LYS A 72 6.35 11.84 5.78
C LYS A 72 7.73 12.00 6.41
N THR A 73 7.86 12.95 7.33
CA THR A 73 9.10 13.25 8.04
C THR A 73 9.29 12.33 9.24
N VAL A 74 10.52 11.86 9.45
CA VAL A 74 10.91 11.21 10.70
C VAL A 74 11.38 12.28 11.68
N ASP A 75 10.61 12.50 12.75
CA ASP A 75 10.80 13.60 13.70
C ASP A 75 11.07 13.15 15.15
N THR A 76 11.07 11.84 15.42
CA THR A 76 11.22 11.20 16.75
C THR A 76 10.12 11.47 17.77
N CYS A 77 9.14 12.34 17.47
CA CYS A 77 8.14 12.83 18.40
C CYS A 77 6.70 12.78 17.86
N ALA A 78 6.46 12.07 16.75
CA ALA A 78 5.15 11.92 16.13
C ALA A 78 4.47 13.27 15.85
N ALA A 79 5.23 14.18 15.23
CA ALA A 79 4.84 15.54 14.87
C ALA A 79 4.53 16.49 16.04
N GLU A 80 4.91 16.17 17.29
CA GLU A 80 4.79 17.13 18.40
C GLU A 80 5.59 18.41 18.13
N PHE A 81 6.77 18.27 17.50
CA PHE A 81 7.65 19.38 17.13
C PHE A 81 8.12 19.27 15.68
N ALA A 82 8.41 20.42 15.07
CA ALA A 82 8.99 20.46 13.73
C ALA A 82 10.43 19.92 13.72
N ALA A 83 10.68 18.91 12.88
CA ALA A 83 12.03 18.43 12.63
C ALA A 83 12.76 19.30 11.60
N ASN A 84 14.03 19.58 11.86
CA ASN A 84 14.90 20.34 10.94
C ASN A 84 15.64 19.45 9.94
N THR A 85 15.70 18.14 10.19
CA THR A 85 16.44 17.18 9.36
C THR A 85 15.53 16.61 8.27
N PRO A 86 15.92 16.64 6.98
CA PRO A 86 15.12 16.11 5.87
C PRO A 86 15.24 14.57 5.77
N TYR A 87 14.76 13.85 6.78
CA TYR A 87 14.68 12.38 6.75
C TYR A 87 13.24 11.94 6.51
N PHE A 88 12.98 11.33 5.34
CA PHE A 88 11.62 11.04 4.87
C PHE A 88 11.42 9.57 4.50
N TYR A 89 10.16 9.12 4.55
CA TYR A 89 9.68 7.86 3.98
C TYR A 89 8.39 8.10 3.19
N SER A 90 8.13 7.27 2.17
CA SER A 90 6.88 7.34 1.42
C SER A 90 5.76 6.56 2.12
N SER A 91 4.54 7.09 2.13
CA SER A 91 3.32 6.39 2.55
C SER A 91 2.18 6.69 1.57
N TYR A 92 1.13 5.87 1.57
CA TYR A 92 -0.14 6.12 0.87
C TYR A 92 -1.24 6.63 1.82
N ASP A 93 -0.84 7.20 2.96
CA ASP A 93 -1.71 7.95 3.87
C ASP A 93 -2.07 9.34 3.33
N GLU A 94 -3.06 9.96 3.97
CA GLU A 94 -3.42 11.37 3.77
C GLU A 94 -2.28 12.29 4.23
N GLU A 95 -2.17 13.50 3.65
CA GLU A 95 -1.18 14.52 4.05
C GLU A 95 -1.51 15.16 5.40
#